data_AF-A0A8J2L968-F1
#
_entry.id   AF-A0A8J2L968-F1
#
_cell.length_a   1.000
_cell.length_b   1.000
_cell.length_c   1.000
_cell.angle_alpha   90.00
_cell.angle_beta   90.00
_cell.angle_gamma   90.00
#
_symmetry.space_group_name_H-M   'P 1'
#
loop_
_entity.id
_entity.type
_entity.pdbx_description
1 polymer ?
#
loop_
_entity_poly.entity_id
_entity_poly.type
_entity_poly.pdbx_seq_one_letter_code
_entity_poly.pdbx_strand_id
1 'polypeptide(L)'
;MVNDEKMSKSKNNVVNPFEKIDQFTSSGFRYFLLKEGVPHSDGNYSEAQVINMLNADLANTLGNLLNRCTSKSVNLQQVYPSFDSLRFDEMLRNHHDTLKSLSESVCSLQHAISQPYQDLHFYKGIYEVLNVLYLANKFFEECKPWEMKKFPEEAANLSAVLHVTMEVLRICGIALLPIVPEISHQLFQKLNVSSSRTGWKNMKPSWADVSSQCEDIPLTNESIVLYRKIVNK
;
A
#
# COMPACT_ATOMS: atom_id res chain seq x y z
N MET A 1 4.30 -25.03 12.00
CA MET A 1 5.60 -25.44 12.61
C MET A 1 6.34 -24.21 13.11
N VAL A 2 7.38 -24.37 13.93
CA VAL A 2 8.31 -23.31 14.34
C VAL A 2 9.71 -23.79 14.02
N ASN A 3 10.41 -23.11 13.11
CA ASN A 3 11.70 -23.55 12.57
C ASN A 3 11.69 -25.04 12.17
N ASP A 4 10.67 -25.44 11.41
CA ASP A 4 10.45 -26.82 10.92
C ASP A 4 10.19 -27.87 12.01
N GLU A 5 10.00 -27.45 13.26
CA GLU A 5 9.59 -28.32 14.35
C GLU A 5 8.10 -28.17 14.71
N LYS A 6 7.50 -29.28 15.14
CA LYS A 6 6.16 -29.25 15.75
C LYS A 6 6.20 -28.42 17.03
N MET A 7 5.25 -27.49 17.17
CA MET A 7 5.07 -26.73 18.41
C MET A 7 4.69 -27.66 19.56
N SER A 8 5.41 -27.59 20.68
CA SER A 8 5.04 -28.25 21.92
C SER A 8 5.52 -27.46 23.14
N LYS A 9 4.73 -27.49 24.20
CA LYS A 9 5.11 -26.92 25.50
C LYS A 9 6.36 -27.61 26.06
N SER A 10 6.49 -28.93 25.84
CA SER A 10 7.64 -29.71 26.31
C SER A 10 8.96 -29.34 25.63
N LYS A 11 8.91 -28.90 24.36
CA LYS A 11 10.08 -28.39 23.61
C LYS A 11 10.33 -26.90 23.84
N ASN A 12 9.44 -26.23 24.59
CA ASN A 12 9.49 -24.80 24.85
C ASN A 12 9.60 -23.94 23.57
N ASN A 13 8.96 -24.38 22.48
CA ASN A 13 8.99 -23.71 21.17
C ASN A 13 7.60 -23.16 20.75
N VAL A 14 6.72 -22.92 21.73
CA VAL A 14 5.38 -22.37 21.48
C VAL A 14 5.50 -20.88 21.17
N VAL A 15 4.82 -20.42 20.11
CA VAL A 15 4.73 -18.99 19.79
C VAL A 15 3.52 -18.40 20.53
N ASN A 16 3.77 -17.55 21.51
CA ASN A 16 2.72 -16.79 22.19
C ASN A 16 2.35 -15.55 21.38
N PRO A 17 1.10 -15.44 20.86
CA PRO A 17 0.70 -14.30 20.05
C PRO A 17 0.76 -12.97 20.81
N PHE A 18 0.50 -12.97 22.12
CA PHE A 18 0.53 -11.75 22.92
C PHE A 18 1.94 -11.17 23.04
N GLU A 19 2.95 -12.03 23.23
CA GLU A 19 4.36 -11.61 23.25
C GLU A 19 4.80 -11.12 21.86
N LYS A 20 4.33 -11.74 20.77
CA LYS A 20 4.70 -11.33 19.41
C LYS A 20 4.04 -10.04 18.97
N ILE A 21 2.88 -9.68 19.52
CA ILE A 21 2.25 -8.38 19.25
C ILE A 21 3.08 -7.23 19.81
N ASP A 22 3.73 -7.40 20.97
CA ASP A 22 4.62 -6.36 21.51
C ASP A 22 5.83 -6.12 20.60
N GLN A 23 6.27 -7.15 19.87
CA GLN A 23 7.42 -7.09 18.97
C GLN A 23 7.05 -6.63 17.55
N PHE A 24 5.93 -7.10 17.00
CA PHE A 24 5.56 -6.91 15.59
C PHE A 24 4.33 -6.04 15.39
N THR A 25 3.74 -5.50 16.48
CA THR A 25 2.41 -4.89 16.50
C THR A 25 1.28 -5.86 16.16
N SER A 26 0.06 -5.52 16.53
CA SER A 26 -1.12 -6.32 16.17
C SER A 26 -1.32 -6.37 14.66
N SER A 27 -1.10 -5.25 13.97
CA SER A 27 -1.27 -5.15 12.52
C SER A 27 -0.21 -5.95 11.76
N GLY A 28 1.05 -5.84 12.17
CA GLY A 28 2.14 -6.61 11.56
C GLY A 28 1.97 -8.12 11.75
N PHE A 29 1.69 -8.58 12.97
CA PHE A 29 1.51 -10.01 13.21
C PHE A 29 0.27 -10.57 12.48
N ARG A 30 -0.84 -9.82 12.44
CA ARG A 30 -2.03 -10.19 11.65
C ARG A 30 -1.73 -10.32 10.16
N TYR A 31 -0.96 -9.38 9.60
CA TYR A 31 -0.53 -9.43 8.21
C TYR A 31 0.27 -10.70 7.90
N PHE A 32 1.27 -11.01 8.74
CA PHE A 32 2.08 -12.22 8.60
C PHE A 32 1.21 -13.49 8.60
N LEU A 33 0.30 -13.62 9.57
CA LEU A 33 -0.56 -14.80 9.67
C LEU A 33 -1.49 -14.96 8.45
N LEU A 34 -2.02 -13.85 7.91
CA LEU A 34 -2.91 -13.89 6.74
C LEU A 34 -2.18 -14.08 5.41
N LYS A 35 -0.87 -13.78 5.35
CA LYS A 35 -0.03 -14.02 4.17
C LYS A 35 0.53 -15.44 4.14
N GLU A 36 1.04 -15.93 5.27
CA GLU A 36 1.66 -17.27 5.38
C GLU A 36 0.66 -18.39 5.68
N GLY A 37 -0.47 -18.05 6.32
CA GLY A 37 -1.54 -18.99 6.64
C GLY A 37 -2.34 -19.38 5.39
N VAL A 38 -1.78 -20.25 4.56
CA VAL A 38 -2.46 -20.79 3.37
C VAL A 38 -3.24 -22.07 3.71
N PRO A 39 -4.44 -22.31 3.15
CA PRO A 39 -5.26 -23.48 3.53
C PRO A 39 -4.65 -24.85 3.20
N HIS A 40 -3.72 -24.92 2.25
CA HIS A 40 -3.21 -26.17 1.67
C HIS A 40 -1.91 -26.66 2.31
N SER A 41 -1.32 -25.91 3.26
CA SER A 41 -0.08 -26.31 3.93
C SER A 41 0.03 -25.72 5.32
N ASP A 42 0.64 -26.46 6.23
CA ASP A 42 0.99 -25.96 7.56
C ASP A 42 2.09 -24.89 7.45
N GLY A 43 1.77 -23.65 7.81
CA GLY A 43 2.75 -22.55 7.83
C GLY A 43 3.92 -22.83 8.77
N ASN A 44 5.12 -22.43 8.36
CA ASN A 44 6.31 -22.47 9.21
C ASN A 44 6.60 -21.07 9.76
N TYR A 45 6.63 -20.95 11.08
CA TYR A 45 6.99 -19.71 11.74
C TYR A 45 8.51 -19.66 11.94
N SER A 46 9.12 -18.59 11.45
CA SER A 46 10.46 -18.16 11.86
C SER A 46 10.46 -16.66 12.09
N GLU A 47 11.03 -16.22 13.21
CA GLU A 47 11.10 -14.81 13.55
C GLU A 47 11.81 -13.98 12.48
N ALA A 48 12.90 -14.51 11.91
CA ALA A 48 13.61 -13.87 10.80
C ALA A 48 12.72 -13.70 9.56
N GLN A 49 11.88 -14.69 9.24
CA GLN A 49 10.94 -14.61 8.11
C GLN A 49 9.87 -13.54 8.36
N VAL A 50 9.29 -13.50 9.56
CA VAL A 50 8.30 -12.49 9.94
C VAL A 50 8.90 -11.09 9.79
N ILE A 51 10.08 -10.85 10.37
CA ILE A 51 10.74 -9.53 10.34
C ILE A 51 11.05 -9.10 8.90
N ASN A 52 11.63 -10.00 8.10
CA ASN A 52 11.94 -9.72 6.71
C ASN A 52 10.68 -9.38 5.90
N MET A 53 9.61 -10.15 6.09
CA MET A 53 8.33 -9.93 5.42
C MET A 53 7.69 -8.60 5.78
N LEU A 54 7.58 -8.29 7.07
CA LEU A 54 6.94 -7.05 7.53
C LEU A 54 7.76 -5.82 7.14
N ASN A 55 9.09 -5.91 7.21
CA ASN A 55 9.97 -4.85 6.73
C ASN A 55 9.86 -4.65 5.21
N ALA A 56 9.85 -5.73 4.43
CA ALA A 56 9.76 -5.65 2.97
C ALA A 56 8.40 -5.10 2.50
N ASP A 57 7.31 -5.64 3.02
CA ASP A 57 5.97 -5.35 2.52
C ASP A 57 5.42 -4.06 3.13
N LEU A 58 5.37 -3.97 4.46
CA LEU A 58 4.69 -2.88 5.15
C LEU A 58 5.57 -1.64 5.26
N ALA A 59 6.83 -1.78 5.66
CA ALA A 59 7.72 -0.63 5.80
C ALA A 59 8.28 -0.15 4.46
N ASN A 60 8.92 -1.04 3.69
CA ASN A 60 9.67 -0.66 2.48
C ASN A 60 8.78 -0.44 1.26
N THR A 61 7.74 -1.24 1.07
CA THR A 61 6.90 -1.16 -0.14
C THR A 61 5.74 -0.18 0.05
N LEU A 62 4.88 -0.41 1.04
CA LEU A 62 3.71 0.44 1.31
C LEU A 62 4.09 1.75 2.01
N GLY A 63 4.71 1.65 3.19
CA GLY A 63 5.01 2.80 4.06
C GLY A 63 5.96 3.80 3.42
N ASN A 64 7.02 3.32 2.77
CA ASN A 64 7.98 4.18 2.08
C ASN A 64 7.34 4.94 0.92
N LEU A 65 6.49 4.29 0.11
CA LEU A 65 5.83 4.96 -1.01
C LEU A 65 4.94 6.12 -0.51
N LEU A 66 4.13 5.87 0.53
CA LEU A 66 3.34 6.93 1.17
C LEU A 66 4.23 8.07 1.68
N ASN A 67 5.32 7.74 2.38
CA ASN A 67 6.25 8.75 2.89
C ASN A 67 6.87 9.59 1.76
N ARG A 68 7.28 8.96 0.65
CA ARG A 68 7.91 9.64 -0.48
C ARG A 68 6.95 10.58 -1.20
N CYS A 69 5.72 10.16 -1.47
CA CYS A 69 4.74 11.00 -2.18
C CYS A 69 4.13 12.09 -1.29
N THR A 70 4.07 11.91 0.03
CA THR A 70 3.53 12.92 0.97
C THR A 70 4.59 13.83 1.58
N SER A 71 5.88 13.52 1.42
CA SER A 71 6.96 14.32 1.98
C SER A 71 6.93 15.77 1.48
N LYS A 72 7.13 16.73 2.40
CA LYS A 72 7.35 18.15 2.07
C LYS A 72 8.53 18.39 1.14
N SER A 73 9.45 17.43 1.03
CA SER A 73 10.56 17.52 0.09
C SER A 73 10.17 17.26 -1.35
N VAL A 74 9.02 16.65 -1.63
CA VAL A 74 8.52 16.34 -2.98
C VAL A 74 7.18 17.04 -3.23
N ASN A 75 6.24 16.86 -2.31
CA ASN A 75 4.93 17.49 -2.34
C ASN A 75 4.95 18.80 -1.52
N LEU A 76 5.42 19.86 -2.18
CA LEU A 76 5.63 21.18 -1.55
C LEU A 76 4.35 21.78 -0.99
N GLN A 77 3.23 21.58 -1.70
CA GLN A 77 1.92 22.15 -1.35
C GLN A 77 1.22 21.35 -0.25
N GLN A 78 1.70 20.14 0.07
CA GLN A 78 1.09 19.25 1.05
C GLN A 78 -0.39 18.96 0.75
N VAL A 79 -0.68 18.69 -0.52
CA VAL A 79 -2.01 18.32 -0.99
C VAL A 79 -1.99 16.95 -1.63
N TYR A 80 -3.09 16.22 -1.58
CA TYR A 80 -3.42 15.22 -2.56
C TYR A 80 -4.01 15.95 -3.77
N PRO A 81 -3.27 16.09 -4.89
CA PRO A 81 -3.71 16.90 -6.02
C PRO A 81 -4.98 16.35 -6.65
N SER A 82 -5.73 17.24 -7.28
CA SER A 82 -6.87 16.93 -8.15
C SER A 82 -6.46 16.08 -9.35
N PHE A 83 -7.43 15.35 -9.92
CA PHE A 83 -7.19 14.53 -11.11
C PHE A 83 -7.19 15.42 -12.36
N ASP A 84 -6.11 15.40 -13.13
CA ASP A 84 -6.01 16.04 -14.43
C ASP A 84 -5.94 14.96 -15.53
N SER A 85 -7.03 14.80 -16.28
CA SER A 85 -7.13 13.81 -17.35
C SER A 85 -6.18 14.09 -18.51
N LEU A 86 -5.94 15.36 -18.85
CA LEU A 86 -5.05 15.72 -19.96
C LEU A 86 -3.61 15.36 -19.64
N ARG A 87 -3.17 15.64 -18.39
CA ARG A 87 -1.83 15.25 -17.92
C ARG A 87 -1.69 13.75 -17.75
N PHE A 88 -2.73 13.06 -17.28
CA PHE A 88 -2.73 11.61 -17.21
C PHE A 88 -2.54 10.97 -18.59
N ASP A 89 -3.28 11.42 -19.60
CA ASP A 89 -3.15 10.94 -20.98
C ASP A 89 -1.77 11.25 -21.58
N GLU A 90 -1.19 12.40 -21.24
CA GLU A 90 0.19 12.75 -21.62
C GLU A 90 1.23 11.83 -20.98
N MET A 91 1.11 11.56 -19.68
CA MET A 91 1.96 10.59 -19.00
C MET A 91 1.81 9.18 -19.58
N LEU A 92 0.61 8.77 -19.97
CA LEU A 92 0.39 7.49 -20.65
C LEU A 92 1.13 7.40 -21.99
N ARG A 93 1.38 8.52 -22.68
CA ARG A 93 2.22 8.52 -23.89
C ARG A 93 3.70 8.44 -23.56
N ASN A 94 4.16 9.17 -22.53
CA ASN A 94 5.58 9.32 -22.20
C ASN A 94 6.15 8.17 -21.34
N HIS A 95 5.33 7.57 -20.48
CA HIS A 95 5.67 6.48 -19.55
C HIS A 95 4.83 5.22 -19.83
N HIS A 96 4.54 4.98 -21.11
CA HIS A 96 3.47 4.11 -21.59
C HIS A 96 3.45 2.75 -20.90
N ASP A 97 4.55 2.00 -20.89
CA ASP A 97 4.51 0.61 -20.45
C ASP A 97 4.27 0.45 -18.93
N THR A 98 4.94 1.25 -18.11
CA THR A 98 4.80 1.18 -16.64
C THR A 98 3.46 1.73 -16.18
N LEU A 99 3.06 2.92 -16.65
CA LEU A 99 1.79 3.52 -16.23
C LEU A 99 0.59 2.74 -16.76
N LYS A 100 0.65 2.18 -17.97
CA LYS A 100 -0.39 1.30 -18.50
C LYS A 100 -0.54 0.05 -17.65
N SER A 101 0.56 -0.65 -17.36
CA SER A 101 0.54 -1.85 -16.52
C SER A 101 -0.02 -1.57 -15.12
N LEU A 102 0.40 -0.45 -14.51
CA LEU A 102 -0.13 0.01 -13.22
C LEU A 102 -1.64 0.27 -13.29
N SER A 103 -2.08 1.01 -14.31
CA SER A 103 -3.48 1.38 -14.52
C SER A 103 -4.36 0.15 -14.71
N GLU A 104 -3.94 -0.81 -15.52
CA GLU A 104 -4.65 -2.07 -15.75
C GLU A 104 -4.73 -2.90 -14.45
N SER A 105 -3.62 -3.01 -13.72
CA SER A 105 -3.56 -3.77 -12.47
C SER A 105 -4.43 -3.16 -11.37
N VAL A 106 -4.43 -1.84 -11.19
CA VAL A 106 -5.27 -1.20 -10.16
C VAL A 106 -6.76 -1.19 -10.55
N CYS A 107 -7.10 -1.01 -11.83
CA CYS A 107 -8.48 -1.09 -12.30
C CYS A 107 -9.08 -2.49 -12.14
N SER A 108 -8.27 -3.54 -12.28
CA SER A 108 -8.71 -4.93 -12.13
C SER A 108 -8.64 -5.45 -10.69
N LEU A 109 -7.95 -4.75 -9.78
CA LEU A 109 -7.66 -5.21 -8.42
C LEU A 109 -8.92 -5.65 -7.67
N GLN A 110 -9.99 -4.83 -7.67
CA GLN A 110 -11.23 -5.15 -6.98
C GLN A 110 -11.81 -6.50 -7.46
N HIS A 111 -11.82 -6.73 -8.77
CA HIS A 111 -12.31 -7.97 -9.36
C HIS A 111 -11.40 -9.15 -8.98
N ALA A 112 -10.08 -8.97 -9.10
CA ALA A 112 -9.08 -9.99 -8.81
C ALA A 112 -9.16 -10.51 -7.36
N ILE A 113 -9.44 -9.63 -6.38
CA ILE A 113 -9.50 -10.02 -4.97
C ILE A 113 -10.90 -10.40 -4.47
N SER A 114 -11.96 -10.14 -5.25
CA SER A 114 -13.35 -10.35 -4.83
C SER A 114 -13.63 -11.80 -4.42
N GLN A 115 -13.34 -12.77 -5.31
CA GLN A 115 -13.57 -14.18 -5.00
C GLN A 115 -12.58 -14.70 -3.95
N PRO A 116 -11.26 -14.42 -4.02
CA PRO A 116 -10.34 -14.81 -2.96
C PRO A 116 -10.76 -14.36 -1.56
N TYR A 117 -11.30 -13.16 -1.39
CA TYR A 117 -11.73 -12.69 -0.06
C TYR A 117 -13.01 -13.37 0.42
N GLN A 118 -13.95 -13.70 -0.48
CA GLN A 118 -15.13 -14.50 -0.13
C GLN A 118 -14.73 -15.91 0.32
N ASP A 119 -13.71 -16.49 -0.31
CA ASP A 119 -13.18 -17.81 0.02
C ASP A 119 -12.15 -17.79 1.17
N LEU A 120 -11.93 -16.63 1.81
CA LEU A 120 -10.95 -16.42 2.88
C LEU A 120 -9.48 -16.68 2.46
N HIS A 121 -9.19 -16.69 1.15
CA HIS A 121 -7.86 -16.76 0.56
C HIS A 121 -7.16 -15.39 0.58
N PHE A 122 -7.01 -14.77 1.77
CA PHE A 122 -6.45 -13.42 1.93
C PHE A 122 -5.05 -13.28 1.33
N TYR A 123 -4.22 -14.30 1.44
CA TYR A 123 -2.87 -14.33 0.87
C TYR A 123 -2.85 -14.02 -0.65
N LYS A 124 -3.85 -14.48 -1.41
CA LYS A 124 -3.96 -14.15 -2.85
C LYS A 124 -4.19 -12.66 -3.06
N GLY A 125 -5.10 -12.07 -2.28
CA GLY A 125 -5.34 -10.63 -2.39
C GLY A 125 -4.16 -9.78 -1.88
N ILE A 126 -3.40 -10.28 -0.90
CA ILE A 126 -2.13 -9.65 -0.50
C ILE A 126 -1.14 -9.64 -1.67
N TYR A 127 -1.02 -10.75 -2.41
CA TYR A 127 -0.15 -10.80 -3.59
C TYR A 127 -0.58 -9.82 -4.69
N GLU A 128 -1.87 -9.72 -4.99
CA GLU A 128 -2.38 -8.75 -5.96
C GLU A 128 -2.09 -7.30 -5.52
N VAL A 129 -2.30 -6.99 -4.24
CA VAL A 129 -1.98 -5.66 -3.69
C VAL A 129 -0.48 -5.36 -3.78
N LEU A 130 0.38 -6.31 -3.46
CA LEU A 130 1.84 -6.13 -3.56
C LEU A 130 2.28 -5.93 -5.01
N ASN A 131 1.66 -6.61 -5.97
CA ASN A 131 1.93 -6.38 -7.40
C ASN A 131 1.59 -4.94 -7.81
N VAL A 132 0.41 -4.44 -7.42
CA VAL A 132 0.03 -3.03 -7.67
C VAL A 132 1.02 -2.07 -7.01
N LEU A 133 1.40 -2.30 -5.75
CA LEU A 133 2.35 -1.44 -5.04
C LEU A 133 3.76 -1.48 -5.65
N TYR A 134 4.20 -2.63 -6.17
CA TYR A 134 5.46 -2.76 -6.89
C TYR A 134 5.45 -1.91 -8.16
N LEU A 135 4.39 -2.01 -8.98
CA LEU A 135 4.21 -1.19 -10.17
C LEU A 135 4.15 0.31 -9.83
N ALA A 136 3.49 0.68 -8.72
CA ALA A 136 3.41 2.06 -8.27
C ALA A 136 4.77 2.61 -7.80
N ASN A 137 5.56 1.82 -7.08
CA ASN A 137 6.92 2.20 -6.72
C ASN A 137 7.81 2.36 -7.95
N LYS A 138 7.70 1.45 -8.93
CA LYS A 138 8.42 1.52 -10.21
C LYS A 138 8.04 2.80 -10.98
N PHE A 139 6.74 3.07 -11.13
CA PHE A 139 6.22 4.29 -11.75
C PHE A 139 6.79 5.56 -11.08
N PHE A 140 6.69 5.63 -9.75
CA PHE A 140 7.18 6.77 -8.99
C PHE A 140 8.70 6.98 -9.15
N GLU A 141 9.46 5.88 -9.22
CA GLU A 141 10.91 5.94 -9.43
C GLU A 141 11.28 6.43 -10.83
N GLU A 142 10.61 5.93 -11.87
CA GLU A 142 10.84 6.31 -13.27
C GLU A 142 10.49 7.78 -13.53
N CYS A 143 9.44 8.30 -12.90
CA CYS A 143 9.06 9.70 -13.03
C CYS A 143 10.00 10.66 -12.29
N LYS A 144 10.79 10.20 -11.31
CA LYS A 144 11.74 11.04 -10.55
C LYS A 144 11.15 12.37 -10.04
N PRO A 145 10.05 12.36 -9.26
CA PRO A 145 9.38 13.59 -8.82
C PRO A 145 10.27 14.51 -7.95
N TRP A 146 11.33 13.97 -7.33
CA TRP A 146 12.34 14.75 -6.60
C TRP A 146 13.24 15.61 -7.52
N GLU A 147 13.31 15.31 -8.81
CA GLU A 147 13.93 16.15 -9.83
C GLU A 147 12.91 17.14 -10.39
N MET A 148 11.70 16.69 -10.74
CA MET A 148 10.60 17.53 -11.27
C MET A 148 10.32 18.75 -10.39
N LYS A 149 10.27 18.58 -9.06
CA LYS A 149 10.01 19.68 -8.11
C LYS A 149 10.97 20.88 -8.21
N LYS A 150 12.13 20.72 -8.84
CA LYS A 150 13.15 21.78 -8.98
C LYS A 150 12.80 22.77 -10.09
N PHE A 151 11.87 22.40 -10.97
CA PHE A 151 11.53 23.11 -12.20
C PHE A 151 10.05 23.53 -12.16
N PRO A 152 9.73 24.84 -12.12
CA PRO A 152 8.33 25.31 -12.07
C PRO A 152 7.46 24.82 -13.22
N GLU A 153 8.03 24.65 -14.42
CA GLU A 153 7.38 24.12 -15.61
C GLU A 153 6.89 22.67 -15.47
N GLU A 154 7.52 21.89 -14.59
CA GLU A 154 7.15 20.49 -14.30
C GLU A 154 6.07 20.37 -13.22
N ALA A 155 5.58 21.48 -12.65
CA ALA A 155 4.64 21.46 -11.52
C ALA A 155 3.35 20.68 -11.83
N ALA A 156 2.85 20.75 -13.06
CA ALA A 156 1.67 20.01 -13.50
C ALA A 156 1.95 18.50 -13.61
N ASN A 157 3.10 18.11 -14.16
CA ASN A 157 3.51 16.71 -14.27
C ASN A 157 3.76 16.10 -12.88
N LEU A 158 4.43 16.83 -11.99
CA LEU A 158 4.60 16.44 -10.59
C LEU A 158 3.25 16.19 -9.91
N SER A 159 2.29 17.09 -10.10
CA SER A 159 0.95 16.94 -9.53
C SER A 159 0.23 15.69 -10.05
N ALA A 160 0.35 15.39 -11.33
CA ALA A 160 -0.21 14.17 -11.94
C ALA A 160 0.44 12.89 -11.39
N VAL A 161 1.77 12.86 -11.25
CA VAL A 161 2.51 11.72 -10.65
C VAL A 161 2.08 11.50 -9.20
N LEU A 162 1.98 12.58 -8.41
CA LEU A 162 1.51 12.53 -7.03
C LEU A 162 0.07 12.04 -6.94
N HIS A 163 -0.83 12.55 -7.79
CA HIS A 163 -2.22 12.11 -7.84
C HIS A 163 -2.34 10.61 -8.08
N VAL A 164 -1.70 10.10 -9.15
CA VAL A 164 -1.73 8.68 -9.50
C VAL A 164 -1.23 7.82 -8.34
N THR A 165 -0.10 8.21 -7.74
CA THR A 165 0.50 7.48 -6.63
C THR A 165 -0.40 7.44 -5.40
N MET A 166 -1.01 8.57 -5.02
CA MET A 166 -1.90 8.65 -3.87
C MET A 166 -3.24 7.94 -4.10
N GLU A 167 -3.76 7.96 -5.33
CA GLU A 167 -4.97 7.23 -5.68
C GLU A 167 -4.76 5.71 -5.63
N VAL A 168 -3.61 5.22 -6.12
CA VAL A 168 -3.22 3.81 -5.96
C VAL A 168 -3.11 3.44 -4.48
N LEU A 169 -2.43 4.26 -3.68
CA LEU A 169 -2.32 4.03 -2.23
C LEU A 169 -3.68 3.98 -1.55
N ARG A 170 -4.63 4.84 -1.93
CA ARG A 170 -6.01 4.80 -1.44
C ARG A 170 -6.66 3.46 -1.76
N ILE A 171 -6.59 2.99 -3.01
CA ILE A 171 -7.23 1.74 -3.43
C ILE A 171 -6.57 0.53 -2.74
N CYS A 172 -5.24 0.49 -2.66
CA CYS A 172 -4.51 -0.54 -1.90
C CYS A 172 -4.89 -0.51 -0.42
N GLY A 173 -5.06 0.67 0.18
CA GLY A 173 -5.56 0.82 1.55
C GLY A 173 -6.94 0.19 1.75
N ILE A 174 -7.85 0.33 0.77
CA ILE A 174 -9.19 -0.28 0.84
C ILE A 174 -9.09 -1.80 0.74
N ALA A 175 -8.29 -2.32 -0.19
CA ALA A 175 -8.05 -3.75 -0.34
C ALA A 175 -7.46 -4.35 0.95
N LEU A 176 -6.59 -3.61 1.65
CA LEU A 176 -5.93 -4.07 2.88
C LEU A 176 -6.79 -3.94 4.14
N LEU A 177 -7.95 -3.27 4.12
CA LEU A 177 -8.80 -3.08 5.31
C LEU A 177 -9.14 -4.40 6.06
N PRO A 178 -9.49 -5.51 5.39
CA PRO A 178 -9.76 -6.78 6.08
C PRO A 178 -8.51 -7.40 6.73
N ILE A 179 -7.31 -6.97 6.32
CA ILE A 179 -6.03 -7.58 6.68
C ILE A 179 -5.32 -6.75 7.74
N VAL A 180 -5.15 -5.44 7.52
CA VAL A 180 -4.46 -4.49 8.42
C VAL A 180 -5.28 -3.21 8.61
N PRO A 181 -6.44 -3.28 9.29
CA PRO A 181 -7.38 -2.17 9.36
C PRO A 181 -6.77 -0.88 9.93
N GLU A 182 -5.95 -0.98 10.98
CA GLU A 182 -5.30 0.19 11.60
C GLU A 182 -4.35 0.90 10.62
N ILE A 183 -3.51 0.14 9.91
CA ILE A 183 -2.59 0.68 8.90
C ILE A 183 -3.37 1.34 7.75
N SER A 184 -4.44 0.68 7.27
CA SER A 184 -5.31 1.25 6.23
C SER A 184 -5.95 2.56 6.67
N HIS A 185 -6.46 2.64 7.91
CA HIS A 185 -7.03 3.87 8.45
C HIS A 185 -6.00 4.98 8.60
N GLN A 186 -4.80 4.67 9.10
CA GLN A 186 -3.69 5.64 9.17
C GLN A 186 -3.29 6.16 7.79
N LEU A 187 -3.30 5.31 6.76
CA LEU A 187 -3.05 5.71 5.37
C LEU A 187 -4.12 6.71 4.90
N PHE A 188 -5.41 6.40 5.09
CA PHE A 188 -6.50 7.30 4.72
C PHE A 188 -6.45 8.61 5.48
N GLN A 189 -6.14 8.57 6.77
CA GLN A 189 -5.95 9.75 7.60
C GLN A 189 -4.79 10.60 7.08
N LYS A 190 -3.65 10.01 6.71
CA LYS A 190 -2.51 10.76 6.17
C LYS A 190 -2.88 11.47 4.86
N LEU A 191 -3.61 10.79 3.99
CA LEU A 191 -4.09 11.32 2.71
C LEU A 191 -5.35 12.18 2.83
N ASN A 192 -5.89 12.34 4.05
CA ASN A 192 -7.14 13.03 4.34
C ASN A 192 -8.32 12.57 3.45
N VAL A 193 -8.42 11.25 3.23
CA VAL A 193 -9.46 10.64 2.41
C VAL A 193 -10.75 10.55 3.22
N SER A 194 -11.82 11.17 2.70
CA SER A 194 -13.16 11.06 3.29
C SER A 194 -13.63 9.61 3.37
N SER A 195 -14.36 9.27 4.43
CA SER A 195 -14.93 7.93 4.65
C SER A 195 -15.86 7.47 3.52
N SER A 196 -16.46 8.41 2.78
CA SER A 196 -17.25 8.09 1.57
C SER A 196 -16.41 7.46 0.45
N ARG A 197 -15.08 7.68 0.45
CA ARG A 197 -14.13 7.17 -0.56
C ARG A 197 -13.30 5.97 -0.07
N THR A 198 -13.53 5.45 1.14
CA THR A 198 -12.75 4.32 1.69
C THR A 198 -13.49 2.97 1.65
N GLY A 199 -14.71 2.94 1.10
CA GLY A 199 -15.50 1.71 0.98
C GLY A 199 -15.16 0.86 -0.26
N TRP A 200 -15.47 -0.44 -0.21
CA TRP A 200 -15.25 -1.41 -1.30
C TRP A 200 -15.77 -0.95 -2.67
N LYS A 201 -16.94 -0.31 -2.71
CA LYS A 201 -17.55 0.21 -3.96
C LYS A 201 -16.72 1.31 -4.64
N ASN A 202 -15.78 1.92 -3.90
CA ASN A 202 -14.93 3.01 -4.36
C ASN A 202 -13.52 2.56 -4.73
N MET A 203 -13.29 1.27 -4.99
CA MET A 203 -11.99 0.74 -5.42
C MET A 203 -11.64 1.06 -6.88
N LYS A 204 -12.47 1.84 -7.58
CA LYS A 204 -12.13 2.37 -8.89
C LYS A 204 -11.22 3.59 -8.74
N PRO A 205 -10.16 3.72 -9.55
CA PRO A 205 -9.36 4.94 -9.60
C PRO A 205 -10.10 6.07 -10.30
N SER A 206 -9.69 7.31 -10.01
CA SER A 206 -10.20 8.55 -10.62
C SER A 206 -10.21 8.52 -12.16
N TRP A 207 -9.21 7.91 -12.80
CA TRP A 207 -9.16 7.78 -14.27
C TRP A 207 -10.10 6.71 -14.84
N ALA A 208 -10.72 5.87 -14.01
CA ALA A 208 -11.76 4.93 -14.42
C ALA A 208 -13.19 5.49 -14.26
N ASP A 209 -13.35 6.63 -13.57
CA ASP A 209 -14.64 7.30 -13.37
C ASP A 209 -14.47 8.83 -13.31
N VAL A 210 -14.50 9.45 -14.49
CA VAL A 210 -14.26 10.89 -14.72
C VAL A 210 -15.36 11.79 -14.14
N SER A 211 -16.41 11.22 -13.53
CA SER A 211 -17.50 12.00 -12.92
C SER A 211 -17.10 12.75 -11.64
N SER A 212 -15.87 12.55 -11.16
CA SER A 212 -15.37 13.10 -9.89
C SER A 212 -14.23 14.10 -10.10
N GLN A 213 -14.54 15.28 -10.62
CA GLN A 213 -13.64 16.44 -10.44
C GLN A 213 -13.60 16.77 -8.95
N CYS A 214 -12.49 16.39 -8.30
CA CYS A 214 -12.21 16.80 -6.92
C CYS A 214 -11.18 17.91 -6.96
N GLU A 215 -11.39 18.95 -6.17
CA GLU A 215 -10.36 19.93 -5.82
C GLU A 215 -9.19 19.23 -5.10
N ASP A 216 -8.06 19.94 -5.01
CA ASP A 216 -6.92 19.49 -4.22
C ASP A 216 -7.34 19.29 -2.75
N ILE A 217 -6.98 18.13 -2.18
CA ILE A 217 -7.33 17.79 -0.80
C ILE A 217 -6.11 18.06 0.08
N PRO A 218 -6.17 18.95 1.08
CA PRO A 218 -5.05 19.15 2.00
C PRO A 218 -4.68 17.85 2.73
N LEU A 219 -3.40 17.49 2.75
CA LEU A 219 -2.91 16.37 3.54
C LEU A 219 -2.97 16.70 5.03
N THR A 220 -3.07 15.67 5.86
CA THR A 220 -3.02 15.84 7.31
C THR A 220 -1.60 16.23 7.76
N ASN A 221 -1.51 17.23 8.63
CA ASN A 221 -0.25 17.73 9.20
C ASN A 221 0.42 16.76 10.18
N GLU A 222 -0.27 15.69 10.57
CA GLU A 222 0.24 14.68 11.48
C GLU A 222 1.37 13.85 10.86
N SER A 223 2.37 13.56 11.70
CA SER A 223 3.46 12.65 11.35
C SER A 223 2.98 11.21 11.56
N ILE A 224 2.52 10.59 10.48
CA ILE A 224 2.03 9.21 10.48
C ILE A 224 3.10 8.34 9.83
N VAL A 225 3.52 7.29 10.54
CA VAL A 225 4.40 6.23 10.03
C VAL A 225 3.60 4.93 10.07
N LEU A 226 3.21 4.44 8.90
CA LEU A 226 2.35 3.24 8.78
C LEU A 226 2.93 2.01 9.46
N TYR A 227 4.23 1.80 9.31
CA TYR A 227 4.92 0.67 9.92
C TYR A 227 6.38 1.01 10.15
N ARG A 228 6.87 0.81 11.38
CA ARG A 228 8.27 1.03 11.74
C ARG A 228 9.07 -0.22 11.42
N LYS A 229 10.24 -0.04 10.80
CA LYS A 229 11.16 -1.16 10.56
C LYS A 229 11.53 -1.81 11.89
N ILE A 230 11.46 -3.14 11.91
CA ILE A 230 11.96 -3.95 13.00
C ILE A 230 13.45 -4.21 12.73
N VAL A 231 14.30 -3.81 13.67
CA VAL A 231 15.75 -4.05 13.59
C VAL A 231 16.08 -5.14 14.61
N ASN A 232 16.72 -6.22 14.17
CA ASN A 232 17.22 -7.24 15.09
C ASN A 232 18.27 -6.59 16.00
N LYS A 233 18.08 -6.69 17.31
CA LYS A 233 19.12 -6.40 18.30
C LYS A 233 20.11 -7.55 18.37
#